data_AF-A0A8T3NFI6-F1
#
_entry.id   AF-A0A8T3NFI6-F1
#
_cell.length_a   1.000
_cell.length_b   1.000
_cell.length_c   1.000
_cell.angle_alpha   90.00
_cell.angle_beta   90.00
_cell.angle_gamma   90.00
#
_symmetry.space_group_name_H-M   'P 1'
#
loop_
_entity.id
_entity.type
_entity.pdbx_description
1 polymer ?
#
loop_
_entity_poly.entity_id
_entity_poly.type
_entity_poly.pdbx_seq_one_letter_code
_entity_poly.pdbx_strand_id
1 'polypeptide(L)'
;MLKQFEPPTRGTTEVAPTSGATVKDAPSKTAPSASPPTGKPTPGSSGRPILHALITLALFAWAFVGFDTARASVRFHGDESDWILTSRYFNELFLEADLKSSAWDEDYWTLTQPSGFRYVLGAGLWLQGRDPSTVSRKELDNRRQGREPAIDVLMDARRVTSVLGAVAVALLYVVAIQLAAPLAGVVAALLAGASPYLREHFVHAIPESTLSVLLLTALALGLATFRRAPIGRLASALPIGLALGLALSAKLTAILSTPAIGVACLAAALGTRLGGDDRRWWRPLAWGGIAALIGWGVFVALNPFLWPAPAQRTFAMLEHRQDELFRRQQNRIPREAVRDSRDRPGLVLGHTLINRTWSNTTLGVPLDVPLAVLGLATLVATLWQNWRGARQVGPAALFLLWLLSYLIGIVWGYGMNWDRYVAPLFLLAALLSGLGVQWLLCRALQAGRWGWNACQSPAPDACRV
;
A
#
# COMPACT_ATOMS: atom_id res chain seq x y z
N MET A 1 44.69 -16.85 -28.96
CA MET A 1 45.27 -16.78 -27.60
C MET A 1 44.25 -17.24 -26.58
N LEU A 2 44.02 -18.55 -26.51
CA LEU A 2 43.14 -19.20 -25.54
C LEU A 2 44.04 -20.01 -24.61
N LYS A 3 44.12 -19.63 -23.33
CA LYS A 3 44.83 -20.40 -22.30
C LYS A 3 43.88 -21.43 -21.69
N GLN A 4 44.28 -22.70 -21.82
CA GLN A 4 43.68 -23.86 -21.19
C GLN A 4 43.81 -23.80 -19.67
N PHE A 5 42.78 -24.27 -18.97
CA PHE A 5 42.74 -24.44 -17.52
C PHE A 5 42.86 -25.93 -17.23
N GLU A 6 43.95 -26.36 -16.58
CA GLU A 6 44.12 -27.71 -16.03
C GLU A 6 43.59 -27.76 -14.59
N PRO A 7 43.01 -28.89 -14.14
CA PRO A 7 42.61 -29.08 -12.74
C PRO A 7 43.76 -29.69 -11.91
N PRO A 8 43.86 -29.38 -10.59
CA PRO A 8 44.93 -29.91 -9.76
C PRO A 8 44.66 -31.37 -9.32
N THR A 9 45.74 -32.14 -9.37
CA THR A 9 45.92 -33.52 -8.93
C THR A 9 45.67 -33.72 -7.43
N ARG A 10 44.94 -34.79 -7.10
CA ARG A 10 44.79 -35.33 -5.74
C ARG A 10 46.13 -35.83 -5.21
N GLY A 11 46.68 -35.15 -4.20
CA GLY A 11 47.73 -35.69 -3.35
C GLY A 11 47.13 -36.61 -2.29
N THR A 12 47.59 -37.86 -2.27
CA THR A 12 47.38 -38.84 -1.20
C THR A 12 48.23 -38.46 0.00
N THR A 13 47.61 -38.06 1.11
CA THR A 13 48.29 -37.92 2.40
C THR A 13 48.16 -39.20 3.21
N GLU A 14 49.32 -39.74 3.51
CA GLU A 14 49.66 -40.85 4.36
C GLU A 14 49.20 -40.61 5.82
N VAL A 15 48.56 -41.61 6.42
CA VAL A 15 48.08 -41.58 7.81
C VAL A 15 49.15 -42.20 8.71
N ALA A 16 49.74 -41.38 9.58
CA ALA A 16 50.59 -41.85 10.69
C ALA A 16 49.74 -42.10 11.94
N PRO A 17 50.01 -43.17 12.73
CA PRO A 17 49.34 -43.42 13.98
C PRO A 17 50.06 -42.70 15.13
N THR A 18 49.43 -41.69 15.73
CA THR A 18 49.90 -41.12 17.01
C THR A 18 49.07 -41.64 18.17
N SER A 19 49.80 -42.36 19.01
CA SER A 19 49.44 -42.88 20.31
C SER A 19 49.02 -41.80 21.32
N GLY A 20 48.01 -42.12 22.12
CA GLY A 20 48.10 -42.05 23.58
C GLY A 20 48.28 -40.68 24.22
N ALA A 21 47.15 -40.04 24.56
CA ALA A 21 47.07 -39.18 25.72
C ALA A 21 45.73 -39.41 26.42
N THR A 22 45.80 -40.10 27.56
CA THR A 22 44.74 -40.26 28.56
C THR A 22 44.25 -38.89 29.04
N VAL A 23 43.10 -38.46 28.55
CA VAL A 23 42.35 -37.31 29.07
C VAL A 23 41.62 -37.76 30.33
N LYS A 24 42.06 -37.22 31.46
CA LYS A 24 41.41 -37.33 32.77
C LYS A 24 39.98 -36.78 32.72
N ASP A 25 39.10 -37.52 33.37
CA ASP A 25 37.68 -37.27 33.58
C ASP A 25 37.36 -35.81 33.94
N ALA A 26 36.73 -35.11 33.00
CA ALA A 26 35.98 -33.90 33.29
C ALA A 26 34.53 -34.30 33.66
N PRO A 27 33.93 -33.71 34.72
CA PRO A 27 32.59 -34.07 35.15
C PRO A 27 31.57 -33.74 34.04
N SER A 28 30.99 -34.80 33.49
CA SER A 28 29.83 -34.76 32.60
C SER A 28 28.68 -34.03 33.31
N LYS A 29 28.51 -32.74 33.02
CA LYS A 29 27.27 -32.00 33.27
C LYS A 29 26.24 -32.52 32.28
N THR A 30 25.57 -33.61 32.64
CA THR A 30 24.32 -34.04 32.02
C THR A 30 23.33 -32.88 32.13
N ALA A 31 23.16 -32.14 31.03
CA ALA A 31 22.13 -31.13 30.92
C ALA A 31 20.77 -31.80 31.21
N PRO A 32 19.91 -31.22 32.05
CA PRO A 32 18.61 -31.79 32.33
C PRO A 32 17.85 -31.91 31.01
N SER A 33 17.52 -33.16 30.65
CA SER A 33 16.62 -33.51 29.57
C SER A 33 15.27 -32.82 29.83
N ALA A 34 15.10 -31.62 29.26
CA ALA A 34 13.85 -30.89 29.32
C ALA A 34 12.81 -31.68 28.55
N SER A 35 11.96 -32.40 29.29
CA SER A 35 10.80 -33.09 28.72
C SER A 35 10.02 -32.12 27.83
N PRO A 36 9.66 -32.50 26.60
CA PRO A 36 8.92 -31.63 25.71
C PRO A 36 7.61 -31.22 26.41
N PRO A 37 7.29 -29.91 26.50
CA PRO A 37 6.10 -29.44 27.18
C PRO A 37 4.86 -30.03 26.50
N THR A 38 4.21 -30.98 27.17
CA THR A 38 2.94 -31.62 26.76
C THR A 38 1.73 -30.72 27.04
N GLY A 39 1.89 -29.41 26.79
CA GLY A 39 0.82 -28.43 26.95
C GLY A 39 -0.30 -28.72 25.96
N LYS A 40 -1.45 -29.17 26.48
CA LYS A 40 -2.67 -29.34 25.68
C LYS A 40 -2.97 -28.03 24.95
N PRO A 41 -3.21 -28.05 23.63
CA PRO A 41 -3.57 -26.85 22.88
C PRO A 41 -4.79 -26.21 23.52
N THR A 42 -4.66 -24.95 23.96
CA THR A 42 -5.74 -24.21 24.59
C THR A 42 -6.89 -24.04 23.58
N PRO A 43 -8.14 -24.43 23.90
CA PRO A 43 -9.27 -24.48 22.95
C PRO A 43 -9.78 -23.13 22.38
N GLY A 44 -9.02 -22.04 22.48
CA GLY A 44 -9.55 -20.67 22.36
C GLY A 44 -9.29 -19.90 21.07
N SER A 45 -8.69 -20.48 20.02
CA SER A 45 -8.21 -19.71 18.85
C SER A 45 -9.08 -19.80 17.59
N SER A 46 -9.99 -20.78 17.48
CA SER A 46 -10.71 -21.05 16.22
C SER A 46 -11.76 -19.99 15.83
N GLY A 47 -12.32 -19.24 16.78
CA GLY A 47 -13.37 -18.24 16.51
C GLY A 47 -12.87 -16.85 16.07
N ARG A 48 -11.59 -16.52 16.31
CA ARG A 48 -11.01 -15.20 15.98
C ARG A 48 -11.06 -14.82 14.48
N PRO A 49 -10.73 -15.71 13.52
CA PRO A 49 -10.77 -15.33 12.10
C PRO A 49 -12.19 -14.98 11.63
N ILE A 50 -13.21 -15.68 12.13
CA ILE A 50 -14.62 -15.41 11.78
C ILE A 50 -15.01 -14.02 12.28
N LEU A 51 -14.68 -13.67 13.53
CA LEU A 51 -14.96 -12.34 14.08
C LEU A 51 -14.29 -11.22 13.26
N HIS A 52 -13.01 -11.38 12.89
CA HIS A 52 -12.33 -10.38 12.06
C HIS A 52 -12.96 -10.24 10.67
N ALA A 53 -13.40 -11.35 10.06
CA ALA A 53 -14.12 -11.33 8.79
C ALA A 53 -15.46 -10.59 8.91
N LEU A 54 -16.23 -10.84 9.97
CA LEU A 54 -17.50 -10.16 10.24
C LEU A 54 -17.30 -8.65 10.47
N ILE A 55 -16.28 -8.24 11.23
CA ILE A 55 -15.96 -6.82 11.43
C ILE A 55 -15.57 -6.17 10.10
N THR A 56 -14.73 -6.83 9.30
CA THR A 56 -14.32 -6.33 7.99
C THR A 56 -15.54 -6.15 7.07
N LEU A 57 -16.44 -7.13 7.04
CA LEU A 57 -17.68 -7.06 6.26
C LEU A 57 -18.62 -5.96 6.75
N ALA A 58 -18.76 -5.79 8.07
CA ALA A 58 -19.58 -4.72 8.65
C ALA A 58 -19.03 -3.33 8.31
N LEU A 59 -17.71 -3.13 8.39
CA LEU A 59 -17.05 -1.88 8.00
C LEU A 59 -17.20 -1.60 6.50
N PHE A 60 -17.06 -2.63 5.66
CA PHE A 60 -17.34 -2.53 4.22
C PHE A 60 -18.78 -2.10 3.96
N ALA A 61 -19.78 -2.79 4.54
CA ALA A 61 -21.19 -2.51 4.31
C ALA A 61 -21.56 -1.08 4.77
N TRP A 62 -21.08 -0.68 5.94
CA TRP A 62 -21.28 0.68 6.46
C TRP A 62 -20.67 1.75 5.53
N ALA A 63 -19.41 1.57 5.12
CA ALA A 63 -18.75 2.53 4.22
C ALA A 63 -19.40 2.55 2.83
N PHE A 64 -19.82 1.40 2.30
CA PHE A 64 -20.49 1.29 1.02
C PHE A 64 -21.82 2.05 1.02
N VAL A 65 -22.65 1.89 2.06
CA VAL A 65 -23.89 2.66 2.20
C VAL A 65 -23.59 4.16 2.28
N GLY A 66 -22.56 4.57 3.02
CA GLY A 66 -22.13 5.98 3.11
C GLY A 66 -21.69 6.58 1.77
N PHE A 67 -20.90 5.86 0.98
CA PHE A 67 -20.43 6.33 -0.33
C PHE A 67 -21.51 6.24 -1.40
N ASP A 68 -22.28 5.14 -1.46
CA ASP A 68 -23.35 4.97 -2.45
C ASP A 68 -24.47 6.01 -2.27
N THR A 69 -24.81 6.37 -1.03
CA THR A 69 -25.79 7.45 -0.77
C THR A 69 -25.24 8.82 -1.16
N ALA A 70 -23.92 9.04 -1.02
CA ALA A 70 -23.29 10.31 -1.35
C ALA A 70 -23.15 10.55 -2.86
N ARG A 71 -23.23 9.49 -3.70
CA ARG A 71 -22.96 9.60 -5.15
C ARG A 71 -23.85 10.56 -5.92
N ALA A 72 -25.09 10.77 -5.46
CA ALA A 72 -26.00 11.76 -6.04
C ALA A 72 -25.75 13.20 -5.55
N SER A 73 -25.09 13.36 -4.38
CA SER A 73 -24.87 14.66 -3.74
C SER A 73 -23.50 15.27 -4.02
N VAL A 74 -22.51 14.46 -4.37
CA VAL A 74 -21.16 14.92 -4.68
C VAL A 74 -21.16 15.68 -6.01
N ARG A 75 -20.60 16.89 -6.02
CA ARG A 75 -20.50 17.72 -7.23
C ARG A 75 -19.74 16.98 -8.33
N PHE A 76 -20.17 17.14 -9.58
CA PHE A 76 -19.43 16.64 -10.74
C PHE A 76 -18.00 17.19 -10.78
N HIS A 77 -17.02 16.30 -10.95
CA HIS A 77 -15.63 16.65 -11.13
C HIS A 77 -15.26 16.47 -12.61
N GLY A 78 -14.58 17.47 -13.20
CA GLY A 78 -14.28 17.48 -14.64
C GLY A 78 -13.61 16.20 -15.14
N ASP A 79 -12.59 15.72 -14.41
CA ASP A 79 -11.85 14.49 -14.76
C ASP A 79 -12.74 13.23 -14.84
N GLU A 80 -13.91 13.17 -14.19
CA GLU A 80 -14.80 12.00 -14.27
C GLU A 80 -15.20 11.72 -15.73
N SER A 81 -15.44 12.76 -16.52
CA SER A 81 -15.76 12.62 -17.95
C SER A 81 -14.63 11.95 -18.71
N ASP A 82 -13.38 12.34 -18.46
CA ASP A 82 -12.21 11.79 -19.15
C ASP A 82 -11.97 10.33 -18.80
N TRP A 83 -12.14 9.95 -17.53
CA TRP A 83 -12.01 8.56 -17.10
C TRP A 83 -13.12 7.67 -17.63
N ILE A 84 -14.36 8.14 -17.59
CA ILE A 84 -15.51 7.43 -18.15
C ILE A 84 -15.36 7.28 -19.67
N LEU A 85 -14.95 8.34 -20.36
CA LEU A 85 -14.65 8.35 -21.79
C LEU A 85 -13.58 7.32 -22.17
N THR A 86 -12.47 7.33 -21.43
CA THR A 86 -11.33 6.45 -21.71
C THR A 86 -11.50 5.03 -21.15
N SER A 87 -12.60 4.75 -20.44
CA SER A 87 -12.97 3.38 -20.04
C SER A 87 -13.15 2.43 -21.23
N ARG A 88 -13.37 2.97 -22.45
CA ARG A 88 -13.38 2.21 -23.71
C ARG A 88 -12.10 1.40 -23.95
N TYR A 89 -10.97 1.76 -23.33
CA TYR A 89 -9.74 0.96 -23.39
C TYR A 89 -9.95 -0.46 -22.84
N PHE A 90 -10.93 -0.67 -21.95
CA PHE A 90 -11.34 -2.01 -21.54
C PHE A 90 -11.89 -2.82 -22.71
N ASN A 91 -12.77 -2.20 -23.51
CA ASN A 91 -13.35 -2.84 -24.69
C ASN A 91 -12.26 -3.21 -25.70
N GLU A 92 -11.39 -2.26 -26.03
CA GLU A 92 -10.32 -2.45 -27.02
C GLU A 92 -9.37 -3.58 -26.60
N LEU A 93 -8.91 -3.60 -25.34
CA LEU A 93 -7.95 -4.60 -24.88
C LEU A 93 -8.57 -5.97 -24.57
N PHE A 94 -9.71 -6.02 -23.87
CA PHE A 94 -10.23 -7.25 -23.29
C PHE A 94 -11.42 -7.86 -24.04
N LEU A 95 -12.25 -7.04 -24.70
CA LEU A 95 -13.43 -7.52 -25.42
C LEU A 95 -13.13 -7.75 -26.90
N GLU A 96 -12.47 -6.79 -27.55
CA GLU A 96 -12.10 -6.87 -28.97
C GLU A 96 -10.72 -7.49 -29.20
N ALA A 97 -9.86 -7.50 -28.17
CA ALA A 97 -8.45 -7.90 -28.27
C ALA A 97 -7.69 -7.14 -29.38
N ASP A 98 -8.07 -5.88 -29.64
CA ASP A 98 -7.41 -5.03 -30.62
C ASP A 98 -6.12 -4.41 -30.05
N LEU A 99 -5.05 -5.19 -30.18
CA LEU A 99 -3.70 -4.80 -29.77
C LEU A 99 -3.05 -3.78 -30.72
N LYS A 100 -3.67 -3.49 -31.86
CA LYS A 100 -3.16 -2.56 -32.88
C LYS A 100 -4.00 -1.29 -33.02
N SER A 101 -4.99 -1.11 -32.14
CA SER A 101 -5.78 0.12 -32.06
C SER A 101 -4.87 1.34 -31.96
N SER A 102 -5.22 2.39 -32.69
CA SER A 102 -4.54 3.69 -32.61
C SER A 102 -4.70 4.34 -31.22
N ALA A 103 -5.55 3.81 -30.34
CA ALA A 103 -5.63 4.26 -28.96
C ALA A 103 -4.37 3.96 -28.12
N TRP A 104 -3.52 3.05 -28.60
CA TRP A 104 -2.23 2.72 -27.97
C TRP A 104 -1.06 3.54 -28.53
N ASP A 105 -1.34 4.40 -29.52
CA ASP A 105 -0.36 5.35 -30.02
C ASP A 105 0.00 6.37 -28.94
N GLU A 106 1.09 7.10 -29.19
CA GLU A 106 1.51 8.17 -28.31
C GLU A 106 0.52 9.34 -28.41
N ASP A 107 -0.29 9.50 -27.37
CA ASP A 107 -1.27 10.57 -27.26
C ASP A 107 -1.30 11.16 -25.84
N TYR A 108 -2.13 12.16 -25.62
CA TYR A 108 -2.25 12.79 -24.30
C TYR A 108 -2.69 11.79 -23.20
N TRP A 109 -3.58 10.85 -23.51
CA TRP A 109 -4.15 9.92 -22.52
C TRP A 109 -3.19 8.79 -22.14
N THR A 110 -2.42 8.28 -23.10
CA THR A 110 -1.40 7.25 -22.88
C THR A 110 -0.17 7.81 -22.17
N LEU A 111 0.15 9.09 -22.37
CA LEU A 111 1.26 9.78 -21.69
C LEU A 111 0.93 10.26 -20.27
N THR A 112 -0.29 10.76 -20.03
CA THR A 112 -0.62 11.37 -18.71
C THR A 112 -0.92 10.37 -17.61
N GLN A 113 -1.58 9.25 -17.95
CA GLN A 113 -2.03 8.27 -16.97
C GLN A 113 -1.99 6.84 -17.53
N PRO A 114 -1.60 5.85 -16.73
CA PRO A 114 -1.68 4.46 -17.14
C PRO A 114 -3.13 3.94 -17.14
N SER A 115 -3.37 2.88 -17.90
CA SER A 115 -4.72 2.44 -18.29
C SER A 115 -5.44 1.54 -17.28
N GLY A 116 -4.79 1.13 -16.19
CA GLY A 116 -5.34 0.17 -15.22
C GLY A 116 -6.67 0.60 -14.62
N PHE A 117 -6.81 1.88 -14.23
CA PHE A 117 -8.10 2.36 -13.72
C PHE A 117 -9.19 2.39 -14.79
N ARG A 118 -8.84 2.72 -16.05
CA ARG A 118 -9.77 2.71 -17.18
C ARG A 118 -10.36 1.32 -17.39
N TYR A 119 -9.55 0.27 -17.20
CA TYR A 119 -10.02 -1.12 -17.26
C TYR A 119 -10.97 -1.47 -16.14
N VAL A 120 -10.64 -1.08 -14.89
CA VAL A 120 -11.52 -1.31 -13.73
C VAL A 120 -12.87 -0.62 -13.93
N LEU A 121 -12.85 0.62 -14.41
CA LEU A 121 -14.06 1.38 -14.66
C LEU A 121 -14.87 0.78 -15.81
N GLY A 122 -14.23 0.44 -16.93
CA GLY A 122 -14.87 -0.17 -18.09
C GLY A 122 -15.48 -1.54 -17.78
N ALA A 123 -14.76 -2.39 -17.03
CA ALA A 123 -15.28 -3.67 -16.54
C ALA A 123 -16.50 -3.48 -15.64
N GLY A 124 -16.45 -2.49 -14.73
CA GLY A 124 -17.56 -2.17 -13.84
C GLY A 124 -18.80 -1.66 -14.58
N LEU A 125 -18.63 -0.85 -15.63
CA LEU A 125 -19.74 -0.41 -16.50
C LEU A 125 -20.30 -1.57 -17.32
N TRP A 126 -19.43 -2.43 -17.86
CA TRP A 126 -19.83 -3.63 -18.61
C TRP A 126 -20.64 -4.62 -17.77
N LEU A 127 -20.21 -4.89 -16.54
CA LEU A 127 -20.96 -5.74 -15.58
C LEU A 127 -22.34 -5.16 -15.22
N GLN A 128 -22.53 -3.85 -15.38
CA GLN A 128 -23.81 -3.17 -15.19
C GLN A 128 -24.65 -3.10 -16.49
N GLY A 129 -24.23 -3.79 -17.55
CA GLY A 129 -24.96 -3.86 -18.82
C GLY A 129 -24.71 -2.68 -19.76
N ARG A 130 -23.69 -1.83 -19.49
CA ARG A 130 -23.31 -0.72 -20.38
C ARG A 130 -22.19 -1.15 -21.31
N ASP A 131 -22.28 -0.79 -22.59
CA ASP A 131 -21.19 -1.02 -23.55
C ASP A 131 -20.13 0.09 -23.43
N PRO A 132 -18.91 -0.21 -22.91
CA PRO A 132 -17.85 0.79 -22.69
C PRO A 132 -17.41 1.53 -23.96
N SER A 133 -17.62 0.94 -25.15
CA SER A 133 -17.28 1.56 -26.43
C SER A 133 -18.22 2.71 -26.81
N THR A 134 -19.49 2.61 -26.39
CA THR A 134 -20.55 3.58 -26.72
C THR A 134 -20.65 4.72 -25.73
N VAL A 135 -20.07 4.55 -24.53
CA VAL A 135 -19.96 5.58 -23.49
C VAL A 135 -19.26 6.86 -24.01
N SER A 136 -18.55 6.75 -25.14
CA SER A 136 -17.61 7.75 -25.63
C SER A 136 -17.99 8.49 -26.91
N ARG A 137 -18.84 7.96 -27.80
CA ARG A 137 -18.75 8.40 -29.20
C ARG A 137 -19.86 9.32 -29.70
N LYS A 138 -21.02 9.43 -29.03
CA LYS A 138 -22.03 10.48 -29.33
C LYS A 138 -22.95 10.80 -28.14
N GLU A 139 -22.57 11.76 -27.30
CA GLU A 139 -23.49 12.87 -27.01
C GLU A 139 -22.95 13.95 -27.98
N LEU A 140 -23.59 14.29 -29.11
CA LEU A 140 -22.86 14.90 -30.29
C LEU A 140 -22.26 16.30 -30.04
N ASP A 141 -22.77 16.88 -28.98
CA ASP A 141 -22.36 18.11 -28.40
C ASP A 141 -21.69 17.80 -27.06
N ASN A 142 -21.84 16.59 -26.50
CA ASN A 142 -21.52 16.20 -25.13
C ASN A 142 -22.05 17.26 -24.13
N ARG A 143 -22.99 18.10 -24.61
CA ARG A 143 -23.43 19.48 -24.26
C ARG A 143 -22.69 20.73 -24.78
N ARG A 144 -22.25 20.90 -26.03
CA ARG A 144 -21.65 22.15 -26.55
C ARG A 144 -20.71 22.89 -25.62
N GLN A 145 -19.73 22.21 -25.02
CA GLN A 145 -19.36 20.78 -25.00
C GLN A 145 -19.88 19.88 -23.84
N GLY A 146 -20.39 20.47 -22.74
CA GLY A 146 -20.43 20.10 -21.30
C GLY A 146 -20.61 18.64 -20.89
N ARG A 147 -19.60 17.85 -21.26
CA ARG A 147 -19.44 16.38 -21.36
C ARG A 147 -19.62 15.62 -20.06
N GLU A 148 -20.52 16.09 -19.20
CA GLU A 148 -21.07 15.26 -18.14
C GLU A 148 -21.63 14.01 -18.82
N PRO A 149 -21.09 12.82 -18.52
CA PRO A 149 -21.69 11.61 -19.02
C PRO A 149 -23.16 11.61 -18.58
N ALA A 150 -24.02 10.97 -19.39
CA ALA A 150 -25.42 10.80 -19.04
C ALA A 150 -25.52 10.41 -17.56
N ILE A 151 -26.44 11.04 -16.82
CA ILE A 151 -26.43 11.00 -15.35
C ILE A 151 -26.44 9.56 -14.82
N ASP A 152 -27.11 8.66 -15.53
CA ASP A 152 -27.15 7.24 -15.23
C ASP A 152 -25.77 6.57 -15.42
N VAL A 153 -25.05 6.87 -16.52
CA VAL A 153 -23.64 6.44 -16.73
C VAL A 153 -22.75 6.95 -15.59
N LEU A 154 -22.88 8.23 -15.23
CA LEU A 154 -22.11 8.82 -14.13
C LEU A 154 -22.41 8.10 -12.81
N MET A 155 -23.68 7.86 -12.50
CA MET A 155 -24.07 7.18 -11.25
C MET A 155 -23.57 5.73 -11.19
N ASP A 156 -23.50 5.05 -12.32
CA ASP A 156 -22.97 3.68 -12.40
C ASP A 156 -21.45 3.65 -12.31
N ALA A 157 -20.76 4.62 -12.92
CA ALA A 157 -19.31 4.81 -12.76
C ALA A 157 -18.94 5.12 -11.30
N ARG A 158 -19.67 6.03 -10.66
CA ARG A 158 -19.50 6.36 -9.23
C ARG A 158 -19.85 5.22 -8.30
N ARG A 159 -20.72 4.30 -8.72
CA ARG A 159 -21.02 3.07 -7.96
C ARG A 159 -19.80 2.16 -7.91
N VAL A 160 -19.10 1.99 -9.04
CA VAL A 160 -17.84 1.21 -9.12
C VAL A 160 -16.81 1.77 -8.14
N THR A 161 -16.56 3.08 -8.19
CA THR A 161 -15.58 3.71 -7.29
C THR A 161 -16.03 3.73 -5.84
N SER A 162 -17.33 3.88 -5.55
CA SER A 162 -17.89 3.74 -4.19
C SER A 162 -17.65 2.36 -3.59
N VAL A 163 -17.85 1.28 -4.36
CA VAL A 163 -17.54 -0.09 -3.93
C VAL A 163 -16.05 -0.21 -3.59
N LEU A 164 -15.17 0.28 -4.48
CA LEU A 164 -13.73 0.24 -4.25
C LEU A 164 -13.31 1.09 -3.04
N GLY A 165 -13.94 2.24 -2.84
CA GLY A 165 -13.74 3.08 -1.66
C GLY A 165 -14.09 2.34 -0.36
N ALA A 166 -15.21 1.63 -0.36
CA ALA A 166 -15.63 0.81 0.79
C ALA A 166 -14.65 -0.36 1.05
N VAL A 167 -14.13 -1.00 -0.01
CA VAL A 167 -13.06 -2.00 0.12
C VAL A 167 -11.80 -1.37 0.73
N ALA A 168 -11.40 -0.18 0.31
CA ALA A 168 -10.24 0.51 0.87
C ALA A 168 -10.43 0.78 2.37
N VAL A 169 -11.61 1.26 2.80
CA VAL A 169 -11.94 1.45 4.22
C VAL A 169 -11.86 0.15 5.01
N ALA A 170 -12.40 -0.95 4.48
CA ALA A 170 -12.32 -2.26 5.12
C ALA A 170 -10.87 -2.78 5.20
N LEU A 171 -10.03 -2.51 4.19
CA LEU A 171 -8.62 -2.88 4.19
C LEU A 171 -7.80 -2.11 5.24
N LEU A 172 -8.21 -0.92 5.69
CA LEU A 172 -7.57 -0.23 6.82
C LEU A 172 -7.63 -1.09 8.09
N TYR A 173 -8.77 -1.75 8.33
CA TYR A 173 -8.89 -2.68 9.45
C TYR A 173 -7.87 -3.82 9.34
N VAL A 174 -7.75 -4.42 8.15
CA VAL A 174 -6.80 -5.50 7.87
C VAL A 174 -5.33 -5.05 8.03
N VAL A 175 -5.00 -3.83 7.66
CA VAL A 175 -3.66 -3.26 7.88
C VAL A 175 -3.41 -3.00 9.37
N ALA A 176 -4.38 -2.44 10.09
CA ALA A 176 -4.24 -2.11 11.50
C ALA A 176 -4.10 -3.34 12.41
N ILE A 177 -4.85 -4.43 12.17
CA ILE A 177 -4.67 -5.69 12.91
C ILE A 177 -3.27 -6.29 12.68
N GLN A 178 -2.63 -5.92 11.57
CA GLN A 178 -1.28 -6.35 11.27
C GLN A 178 -0.21 -5.55 12.00
N LEU A 179 -0.50 -4.29 12.33
CA LEU A 179 0.41 -3.39 13.04
C LEU A 179 0.24 -3.47 14.56
N ALA A 180 -0.99 -3.55 15.05
CA ALA A 180 -1.29 -3.47 16.48
C ALA A 180 -2.51 -4.31 16.87
N ALA A 181 -3.71 -3.71 16.90
CA ALA A 181 -4.90 -4.27 17.52
C ALA A 181 -6.19 -3.95 16.74
N PRO A 182 -7.28 -4.74 16.95
CA PRO A 182 -8.54 -4.56 16.24
C PRO A 182 -9.19 -3.17 16.41
N LEU A 183 -9.12 -2.58 17.61
CA LEU A 183 -9.72 -1.27 17.86
C LEU A 183 -9.06 -0.18 17.01
N ALA A 184 -7.73 -0.21 16.84
CA ALA A 184 -7.04 0.73 15.96
C ALA A 184 -7.59 0.67 14.52
N GLY A 185 -7.90 -0.54 14.05
CA GLY A 185 -8.49 -0.75 12.73
C GLY A 185 -9.92 -0.25 12.61
N VAL A 186 -10.76 -0.50 13.63
CA VAL A 186 -12.13 0.00 13.65
C VAL A 186 -12.13 1.53 13.64
N VAL A 187 -11.33 2.15 14.50
CA VAL A 187 -11.22 3.62 14.57
C VAL A 187 -10.71 4.19 13.26
N ALA A 188 -9.64 3.63 12.67
CA ALA A 188 -9.12 4.08 11.38
C ALA A 188 -10.16 3.98 10.26
N ALA A 189 -10.89 2.86 10.19
CA ALA A 189 -11.95 2.66 9.21
C ALA A 189 -13.12 3.63 9.41
N LEU A 190 -13.53 3.88 10.65
CA LEU A 190 -14.60 4.84 10.96
C LEU A 190 -14.19 6.28 10.61
N LEU A 191 -12.98 6.70 10.96
CA LEU A 191 -12.45 8.03 10.59
C LEU A 191 -12.38 8.19 9.07
N ALA A 192 -11.92 7.16 8.36
CA ALA A 192 -11.81 7.19 6.90
C ALA A 192 -13.19 7.18 6.22
N GLY A 193 -14.11 6.29 6.60
CA GLY A 193 -15.44 6.19 6.00
C GLY A 193 -16.35 7.37 6.34
N ALA A 194 -16.14 8.03 7.48
CA ALA A 194 -16.88 9.23 7.87
C ALA A 194 -16.25 10.54 7.35
N SER A 195 -15.06 10.47 6.72
CA SER A 195 -14.35 11.65 6.21
C SER A 195 -15.10 12.28 5.04
N PRO A 196 -15.49 13.57 5.11
CA PRO A 196 -16.07 14.28 3.97
C PRO A 196 -15.12 14.30 2.76
N TYR A 197 -13.81 14.39 3.02
CA TYR A 197 -12.78 14.39 1.99
C TYR A 197 -12.75 13.06 1.21
N LEU A 198 -12.67 11.91 1.91
CA LEU A 198 -12.66 10.61 1.23
C LEU A 198 -14.00 10.30 0.59
N ARG A 199 -15.11 10.72 1.21
CA ARG A 199 -16.44 10.60 0.60
C ARG A 199 -16.53 11.32 -0.74
N GLU A 200 -15.95 12.51 -0.88
CA GLU A 200 -15.90 13.20 -2.17
C GLU A 200 -15.04 12.43 -3.20
N HIS A 201 -13.81 12.09 -2.83
CA HIS A 201 -12.82 11.53 -3.75
C HIS A 201 -13.03 10.06 -4.11
N PHE A 202 -13.61 9.25 -3.21
CA PHE A 202 -13.88 7.84 -3.49
C PHE A 202 -15.20 7.63 -4.21
N VAL A 203 -16.10 8.60 -4.15
CA VAL A 203 -17.33 8.61 -4.94
C VAL A 203 -17.06 9.02 -6.37
N HIS A 204 -16.20 10.02 -6.59
CA HIS A 204 -15.85 10.44 -7.95
C HIS A 204 -15.34 9.26 -8.79
N ALA A 205 -15.69 9.23 -10.07
CA ALA A 205 -15.22 8.25 -11.05
C ALA A 205 -13.76 8.52 -11.48
N ILE A 206 -12.85 8.53 -10.51
CA ILE A 206 -11.42 8.86 -10.62
C ILE A 206 -10.57 7.76 -9.94
N PRO A 207 -9.26 7.63 -10.22
CA PRO A 207 -8.46 6.47 -9.82
C PRO A 207 -8.19 6.33 -8.32
N GLU A 208 -8.55 7.30 -7.49
CA GLU A 208 -8.19 7.43 -6.07
C GLU A 208 -8.61 6.22 -5.23
N SER A 209 -9.84 5.73 -5.40
CA SER A 209 -10.33 4.54 -4.66
C SER A 209 -9.64 3.26 -5.12
N THR A 210 -9.47 3.09 -6.44
CA THR A 210 -8.76 1.94 -7.04
C THR A 210 -7.31 1.87 -6.56
N LEU A 211 -6.60 3.00 -6.64
CA LEU A 211 -5.23 3.11 -6.13
C LEU A 211 -5.19 2.74 -4.64
N SER A 212 -6.11 3.27 -3.85
CA SER A 212 -6.16 3.02 -2.40
C SER A 212 -6.32 1.54 -2.06
N VAL A 213 -7.23 0.83 -2.72
CA VAL A 213 -7.40 -0.62 -2.56
C VAL A 213 -6.11 -1.36 -2.84
N LEU A 214 -5.49 -1.07 -3.98
CA LEU A 214 -4.28 -1.79 -4.43
C LEU A 214 -3.07 -1.50 -3.54
N LEU A 215 -2.91 -0.24 -3.09
CA LEU A 215 -1.85 0.14 -2.16
C LEU A 215 -2.03 -0.48 -0.78
N LEU A 216 -3.24 -0.44 -0.21
CA LEU A 216 -3.52 -1.06 1.08
C LEU A 216 -3.39 -2.59 1.02
N THR A 217 -3.72 -3.20 -0.12
CA THR A 217 -3.53 -4.64 -0.36
C THR A 217 -2.04 -4.98 -0.40
N ALA A 218 -1.25 -4.25 -1.18
CA ALA A 218 0.21 -4.43 -1.25
C ALA A 218 0.86 -4.23 0.13
N LEU A 219 0.44 -3.19 0.87
CA LEU A 219 0.92 -2.93 2.22
C LEU A 219 0.52 -4.06 3.17
N ALA A 220 -0.74 -4.51 3.18
CA ALA A 220 -1.21 -5.61 4.02
C ALA A 220 -0.43 -6.91 3.76
N LEU A 221 -0.18 -7.26 2.50
CA LEU A 221 0.62 -8.43 2.13
C LEU A 221 2.09 -8.27 2.53
N GLY A 222 2.64 -7.06 2.39
CA GLY A 222 3.99 -6.71 2.84
C GLY A 222 4.14 -6.87 4.36
N LEU A 223 3.22 -6.29 5.14
CA LEU A 223 3.19 -6.43 6.59
C LEU A 223 3.08 -7.89 7.00
N ALA A 224 2.21 -8.69 6.36
CA ALA A 224 2.08 -10.11 6.63
C ALA A 224 3.40 -10.88 6.40
N THR A 225 4.16 -10.49 5.38
CA THR A 225 5.47 -11.07 5.09
C THR A 225 6.51 -10.66 6.14
N PHE A 226 6.60 -9.37 6.47
CA PHE A 226 7.55 -8.86 7.46
C PHE A 226 7.21 -9.28 8.90
N ARG A 227 5.98 -9.73 9.18
CA ARG A 227 5.61 -10.41 10.44
C ARG A 227 6.23 -11.80 10.58
N ARG A 228 6.50 -12.49 9.47
CA ARG A 228 6.97 -13.88 9.45
C ARG A 228 8.47 -13.89 9.22
N ALA A 229 9.25 -13.69 10.29
CA ALA A 229 10.70 -13.80 10.22
C ALA A 229 11.15 -15.29 10.13
N PRO A 230 12.21 -15.61 9.35
CA PRO A 230 12.87 -14.74 8.37
C PRO A 230 12.03 -14.58 7.10
N ILE A 231 12.18 -13.44 6.40
CA ILE A 231 11.64 -13.18 5.05
C ILE A 231 12.26 -14.22 4.10
N GLY A 232 11.62 -15.39 3.98
CA GLY A 232 12.27 -16.57 3.40
C GLY A 232 11.48 -17.22 2.27
N ARG A 233 10.18 -16.94 2.16
CA ARG A 233 9.35 -17.49 1.08
C ARG A 233 9.33 -16.51 -0.08
N LEU A 234 10.23 -16.71 -1.05
CA LEU A 234 10.26 -15.92 -2.29
C LEU A 234 8.89 -15.89 -2.99
N ALA A 235 8.10 -16.97 -2.86
CA ALA A 235 6.74 -17.04 -3.38
C ALA A 235 5.80 -15.94 -2.84
N SER A 236 6.04 -15.38 -1.65
CA SER A 236 5.21 -14.27 -1.14
C SER A 236 5.50 -12.94 -1.84
N ALA A 237 6.58 -12.83 -2.61
CA ALA A 237 6.86 -11.67 -3.46
C ALA A 237 5.86 -11.54 -4.61
N LEU A 238 5.32 -12.66 -5.11
CA LEU A 238 4.37 -12.70 -6.23
C LEU A 238 3.11 -11.86 -5.98
N PRO A 239 2.28 -12.13 -4.95
CA PRO A 239 1.05 -11.37 -4.73
C PRO A 239 1.31 -9.88 -4.44
N ILE A 240 2.46 -9.53 -3.86
CA ILE A 240 2.84 -8.13 -3.61
C ILE A 240 3.26 -7.44 -4.91
N GLY A 241 4.09 -8.09 -5.73
CA GLY A 241 4.45 -7.59 -7.05
C GLY A 241 3.22 -7.40 -7.93
N LEU A 242 2.30 -8.37 -7.94
CA LEU A 242 1.02 -8.24 -8.65
C LEU A 242 0.23 -7.01 -8.17
N ALA A 243 0.03 -6.84 -6.86
CA ALA A 243 -0.69 -5.71 -6.30
C ALA A 243 -0.02 -4.35 -6.62
N LEU A 244 1.31 -4.27 -6.56
CA LEU A 244 2.07 -3.07 -6.90
C LEU A 244 2.02 -2.74 -8.39
N GLY A 245 2.13 -3.74 -9.26
CA GLY A 245 2.02 -3.56 -10.70
C GLY A 245 0.63 -3.11 -11.11
N LEU A 246 -0.41 -3.69 -10.49
CA LEU A 246 -1.78 -3.21 -10.65
C LEU A 246 -1.93 -1.78 -10.13
N ALA A 247 -1.39 -1.45 -8.96
CA ALA A 247 -1.44 -0.09 -8.41
C ALA A 247 -0.76 0.93 -9.34
N LEU A 248 0.41 0.58 -9.88
CA LEU A 248 1.16 1.40 -10.83
C LEU A 248 0.40 1.56 -12.15
N SER A 249 -0.30 0.51 -12.60
CA SER A 249 -1.18 0.59 -13.76
C SER A 249 -2.39 1.50 -13.52
N ALA A 250 -2.86 1.62 -12.28
CA ALA A 250 -3.95 2.53 -11.93
C ALA A 250 -3.48 4.00 -11.79
N LYS A 251 -2.30 4.23 -11.20
CA LYS A 251 -1.71 5.58 -11.05
C LYS A 251 -0.20 5.52 -10.85
N LEU A 252 0.54 6.39 -11.55
CA LEU A 252 2.01 6.47 -11.45
C LEU A 252 2.52 6.75 -10.02
N THR A 253 1.71 7.41 -9.18
CA THR A 253 2.06 7.68 -7.78
C THR A 253 2.32 6.40 -6.96
N ALA A 254 1.83 5.24 -7.41
CA ALA A 254 2.15 3.97 -6.75
C ALA A 254 3.65 3.62 -6.79
N ILE A 255 4.43 4.23 -7.69
CA ILE A 255 5.90 4.05 -7.75
C ILE A 255 6.58 4.41 -6.42
N LEU A 256 5.95 5.26 -5.60
CA LEU A 256 6.44 5.63 -4.27
C LEU A 256 6.48 4.43 -3.31
N SER A 257 5.78 3.34 -3.59
CA SER A 257 5.90 2.10 -2.80
C SER A 257 7.24 1.39 -3.01
N THR A 258 7.90 1.57 -4.17
CA THR A 258 9.18 0.92 -4.51
C THR A 258 10.32 1.28 -3.56
N PRO A 259 10.65 2.57 -3.31
CA PRO A 259 11.71 2.91 -2.35
C PRO A 259 11.38 2.46 -0.92
N ALA A 260 10.11 2.46 -0.50
CA ALA A 260 9.72 1.95 0.81
C ALA A 260 10.07 0.47 0.98
N ILE A 261 9.71 -0.36 -0.01
CA ILE A 261 10.03 -1.79 -0.01
C ILE A 261 11.53 -2.03 -0.15
N GLY A 262 12.21 -1.30 -1.04
CA GLY A 262 13.65 -1.43 -1.26
C GLY A 262 14.45 -1.16 0.01
N VAL A 263 14.16 -0.05 0.70
CA VAL A 263 14.81 0.30 1.97
C VAL A 263 14.47 -0.71 3.07
N ALA A 264 13.22 -1.19 3.15
CA ALA A 264 12.83 -2.21 4.12
C ALA A 264 13.59 -3.54 3.90
N CYS A 265 13.74 -3.95 2.63
CA CYS A 265 14.49 -5.15 2.27
C CYS A 265 15.99 -5.00 2.55
N LEU A 266 16.57 -3.83 2.27
CA LEU A 266 17.96 -3.53 2.60
C LEU A 266 18.20 -3.55 4.11
N ALA A 267 17.33 -2.93 4.90
CA ALA A 267 17.42 -2.94 6.34
C ALA A 267 17.26 -4.37 6.90
N ALA A 268 16.35 -5.18 6.34
CA ALA A 268 16.17 -6.58 6.73
C ALA A 268 17.39 -7.44 6.39
N ALA A 269 18.00 -7.22 5.22
CA ALA A 269 19.24 -7.87 4.81
C ALA A 269 20.40 -7.52 5.77
N LEU A 270 20.55 -6.23 6.10
CA LEU A 270 21.55 -5.76 7.05
C LEU A 270 21.33 -6.35 8.45
N GLY A 271 20.08 -6.36 8.94
CA GLY A 271 19.72 -6.98 10.22
C GLY A 271 20.09 -8.47 10.27
N THR A 272 19.79 -9.21 9.19
CA THR A 272 20.14 -10.64 9.05
C THR A 272 21.66 -10.85 9.08
N ARG A 273 22.41 -10.01 8.36
CA ARG A 273 23.88 -10.07 8.33
C ARG A 273 24.50 -9.71 9.69
N LEU A 274 24.03 -8.64 10.33
CA LEU A 274 24.49 -8.22 11.66
C LEU A 274 24.08 -9.20 12.78
N GLY A 275 23.10 -10.08 12.51
CA GLY A 275 22.72 -11.19 13.38
C GLY A 275 23.56 -12.45 13.19
N GLY A 276 24.53 -12.47 12.27
CA GLY A 276 25.44 -13.59 12.04
C GLY A 276 24.95 -14.66 11.05
N ASP A 277 23.84 -14.45 10.34
CA ASP A 277 23.35 -15.37 9.31
C ASP A 277 23.86 -14.97 7.90
N ASP A 278 25.15 -15.21 7.66
CA ASP A 278 25.83 -14.89 6.40
C ASP A 278 25.28 -15.66 5.19
N ARG A 279 24.50 -16.73 5.38
CA ARG A 279 23.95 -17.53 4.28
C ARG A 279 22.62 -16.99 3.75
N ARG A 280 21.89 -16.19 4.54
CA ARG A 280 20.51 -15.79 4.21
C ARG A 280 20.28 -14.28 4.05
N TRP A 281 21.29 -13.44 4.29
CA TRP A 281 21.15 -11.98 4.18
C TRP A 281 20.68 -11.47 2.81
N TRP A 282 20.93 -12.21 1.73
CA TRP A 282 20.51 -11.83 0.38
C TRP A 282 19.01 -12.06 0.13
N ARG A 283 18.33 -12.92 0.93
CA ARG A 283 16.94 -13.32 0.67
C ARG A 283 15.95 -12.16 0.67
N PRO A 284 16.00 -11.20 1.62
CA PRO A 284 15.14 -10.01 1.54
C PRO A 284 15.38 -9.18 0.27
N LEU A 285 16.62 -9.07 -0.19
CA LEU A 285 16.95 -8.35 -1.43
C LEU A 285 16.38 -9.05 -2.66
N ALA A 286 16.57 -10.38 -2.76
CA ALA A 286 15.99 -11.16 -3.85
C ALA A 286 14.46 -11.11 -3.82
N TRP A 287 13.85 -11.17 -2.64
CA TRP A 287 12.41 -11.02 -2.47
C TRP A 287 11.92 -9.66 -2.99
N GLY A 288 12.59 -8.56 -2.60
CA GLY A 288 12.24 -7.21 -3.07
C GLY A 288 12.44 -7.05 -4.57
N GLY A 289 13.55 -7.60 -5.11
CA GLY A 289 13.82 -7.62 -6.55
C GLY A 289 12.78 -8.39 -7.34
N ILE A 290 12.37 -9.58 -6.88
CA ILE A 290 11.31 -10.38 -7.52
C ILE A 290 9.98 -9.63 -7.49
N ALA A 291 9.59 -9.04 -6.34
CA ALA A 291 8.36 -8.25 -6.26
C ALA A 291 8.38 -7.06 -7.23
N ALA A 292 9.51 -6.35 -7.34
CA ALA A 292 9.68 -5.24 -8.27
C ALA A 292 9.62 -5.69 -9.74
N LEU A 293 10.27 -6.79 -10.10
CA LEU A 293 10.23 -7.35 -11.46
C LEU A 293 8.83 -7.79 -11.86
N ILE A 294 8.10 -8.44 -10.95
CA ILE A 294 6.70 -8.84 -11.17
C ILE A 294 5.82 -7.60 -11.33
N GLY A 295 5.97 -6.61 -10.45
CA GLY A 295 5.20 -5.37 -10.53
C GLY A 295 5.45 -4.60 -11.83
N TRP A 296 6.72 -4.50 -12.24
CA TRP A 296 7.08 -3.94 -13.54
C TRP A 296 6.47 -4.73 -14.70
N GLY A 297 6.58 -6.06 -14.67
CA GLY A 297 6.01 -6.93 -15.70
C GLY A 297 4.50 -6.76 -15.85
N VAL A 298 3.76 -6.68 -14.73
CA VAL A 298 2.31 -6.43 -14.74
C VAL A 298 1.99 -5.05 -15.29
N PHE A 299 2.73 -4.02 -14.87
CA PHE A 299 2.54 -2.65 -15.35
C PHE A 299 2.72 -2.55 -16.87
N VAL A 300 3.77 -3.20 -17.41
CA VAL A 300 4.02 -3.26 -18.86
C VAL A 300 2.96 -4.11 -19.57
N ALA A 301 2.61 -5.28 -19.03
CA ALA A 301 1.64 -6.19 -19.64
C ALA A 301 0.26 -5.53 -19.78
N LEU A 302 -0.16 -4.73 -18.80
CA LEU A 302 -1.43 -4.01 -18.80
C LEU A 302 -1.36 -2.64 -19.48
N ASN A 303 -0.26 -2.27 -20.13
CA ASN A 303 -0.17 -0.98 -20.80
C ASN A 303 0.39 -1.17 -22.21
N PRO A 304 -0.48 -1.41 -23.22
CA PRO A 304 -0.06 -1.63 -24.60
C PRO A 304 0.81 -0.50 -25.17
N PHE A 305 0.59 0.73 -24.72
CA PHE A 305 1.47 1.85 -25.05
C PHE A 305 2.93 1.55 -24.69
N LEU A 306 3.23 0.80 -23.63
CA LEU A 306 4.61 0.51 -23.24
C LEU A 306 5.31 -0.56 -24.08
N TRP A 307 4.57 -1.43 -24.77
CA TRP A 307 5.15 -2.65 -25.37
C TRP A 307 6.30 -2.41 -26.36
N PRO A 308 6.25 -1.39 -27.26
CA PRO A 308 7.34 -1.19 -28.21
C PRO A 308 8.67 -0.80 -27.57
N ALA A 309 8.63 -0.09 -26.43
CA ALA A 309 9.82 0.36 -25.71
C ALA A 309 9.50 0.61 -24.22
N PRO A 310 9.40 -0.44 -23.37
CA PRO A 310 8.80 -0.32 -22.04
C PRO A 310 9.46 0.70 -21.12
N ALA A 311 10.80 0.71 -21.09
CA ALA A 311 11.56 1.66 -20.28
C ALA A 311 11.41 3.09 -20.83
N GLN A 312 11.70 3.30 -22.12
CA GLN A 312 11.67 4.62 -22.76
C GLN A 312 10.28 5.27 -22.66
N ARG A 313 9.22 4.52 -22.97
CA ARG A 313 7.85 5.05 -22.92
C ARG A 313 7.35 5.29 -21.50
N THR A 314 7.85 4.54 -20.51
CA THR A 314 7.59 4.86 -19.10
C THR A 314 8.27 6.17 -18.69
N PHE A 315 9.51 6.40 -19.12
CA PHE A 315 10.17 7.70 -18.90
C PHE A 315 9.41 8.83 -19.60
N ALA A 316 8.91 8.61 -20.82
CA ALA A 316 8.07 9.58 -21.53
C ALA A 316 6.79 9.92 -20.74
N MET A 317 6.12 8.94 -20.12
CA MET A 317 4.97 9.22 -19.24
C MET A 317 5.36 10.09 -18.03
N LEU A 318 6.47 9.76 -17.37
CA LEU A 318 6.94 10.50 -16.20
C LEU A 318 7.34 11.94 -16.56
N GLU A 319 8.08 12.12 -17.66
CA GLU A 319 8.49 13.42 -18.17
C GLU A 319 7.27 14.25 -18.60
N HIS A 320 6.36 13.66 -19.37
CA HIS A 320 5.13 14.32 -19.78
C HIS A 320 4.33 14.77 -18.56
N ARG A 321 4.22 13.92 -17.52
CA ARG A 321 3.48 14.28 -16.31
C ARG A 321 4.14 15.42 -15.53
N GLN A 322 5.46 15.47 -15.49
CA GLN A 322 6.19 16.60 -14.89
C GLN A 322 5.99 17.89 -15.70
N ASP A 323 6.14 17.85 -17.02
CA ASP A 323 5.89 18.99 -17.91
C ASP A 323 4.46 19.51 -17.78
N GLU A 324 3.49 18.60 -17.79
CA GLU A 324 2.08 18.93 -17.67
C GLU A 324 1.79 19.64 -16.34
N LEU A 325 2.24 19.06 -15.21
CA LEU A 325 2.02 19.63 -13.89
C LEU A 325 2.69 21.00 -13.74
N PHE A 326 3.99 21.09 -13.99
CA PHE A 326 4.78 22.27 -13.65
C PHE A 326 4.76 23.36 -14.70
N ARG A 327 4.61 23.03 -15.99
CA ARG A 327 4.62 24.04 -17.07
C ARG A 327 3.23 24.36 -17.59
N ARG A 328 2.36 23.36 -17.79
CA ARG A 328 1.05 23.61 -18.42
C ARG A 328 -0.01 23.99 -17.40
N GLN A 329 -0.20 23.17 -16.37
CA GLN A 329 -1.28 23.34 -15.40
C GLN A 329 -1.06 24.53 -14.47
N GLN A 330 0.18 24.75 -13.98
CA GLN A 330 0.49 25.94 -13.18
C GLN A 330 0.26 27.25 -13.93
N ASN A 331 0.44 27.28 -15.25
CA ASN A 331 0.18 28.46 -16.07
C ASN A 331 -1.30 28.62 -16.42
N ARG A 332 -2.01 27.50 -16.62
CA ARG A 332 -3.45 27.50 -16.94
C ARG A 332 -4.32 27.83 -15.73
N ILE A 333 -3.92 27.42 -14.53
CA ILE A 333 -4.67 27.62 -13.29
C ILE A 333 -3.75 28.23 -12.22
N PRO A 334 -3.31 29.50 -12.36
CA PRO A 334 -2.32 30.10 -11.47
C PRO A 334 -2.74 30.14 -9.99
N ARG A 335 -4.05 30.15 -9.71
CA ARG A 335 -4.60 30.16 -8.34
C ARG A 335 -4.34 28.86 -7.57
N GLU A 336 -4.18 27.74 -8.27
CA GLU A 336 -3.90 26.44 -7.68
C GLU A 336 -2.42 26.06 -7.78
N ALA A 337 -1.58 26.91 -8.38
CA ALA A 337 -0.18 26.59 -8.62
C ALA A 337 0.65 26.71 -7.33
N VAL A 338 1.36 25.63 -6.97
CA VAL A 338 2.31 25.64 -5.84
C VAL A 338 3.72 25.81 -6.38
N ARG A 339 4.12 27.08 -6.55
CA ARG A 339 5.41 27.44 -7.15
C ARG A 339 6.57 27.35 -6.18
N ASP A 340 6.39 27.75 -4.92
CA ASP A 340 7.44 27.60 -3.91
C ASP A 340 7.41 26.17 -3.32
N SER A 341 8.54 25.48 -3.43
CA SER A 341 8.76 24.17 -2.82
C SER A 341 8.63 24.17 -1.29
N ARG A 342 8.85 25.32 -0.64
CA ARG A 342 8.78 25.48 0.82
C ARG A 342 7.35 25.44 1.35
N ASP A 343 6.36 25.76 0.52
CA ASP A 343 4.95 25.72 0.89
C ASP A 343 4.37 24.30 0.85
N ARG A 344 4.98 23.41 0.04
CA ARG A 344 4.47 22.06 -0.23
C ARG A 344 4.30 21.20 1.04
N PRO A 345 5.26 21.13 1.98
CA PRO A 345 5.07 20.36 3.21
C PRO A 345 3.86 20.85 4.01
N GLY A 346 3.69 22.17 4.14
CA GLY A 346 2.59 22.77 4.88
C GLY A 346 1.23 22.48 4.24
N LEU A 347 1.14 22.59 2.91
CA LEU A 347 -0.08 22.26 2.17
C LEU A 347 -0.42 20.77 2.24
N VAL A 348 0.56 19.89 2.02
CA VAL A 348 0.35 18.43 2.07
C VAL A 348 -0.09 17.99 3.47
N LEU A 349 0.60 18.45 4.52
CA LEU A 349 0.23 18.13 5.90
C LEU A 349 -1.12 18.77 6.27
N GLY A 350 -1.38 20.00 5.82
CA GLY A 350 -2.66 20.68 6.00
C GLY A 350 -3.82 19.88 5.42
N HIS A 351 -3.71 19.43 4.17
CA HIS A 351 -4.74 18.61 3.53
C HIS A 351 -4.86 17.19 4.08
N THR A 352 -3.78 16.66 4.65
CA THR A 352 -3.78 15.30 5.21
C THR A 352 -4.35 15.25 6.62
N LEU A 353 -4.00 16.23 7.47
CA LEU A 353 -4.22 16.17 8.92
C LEU A 353 -5.12 17.26 9.48
N ILE A 354 -5.37 18.34 8.73
CA ILE A 354 -6.10 19.51 9.23
C ILE A 354 -7.41 19.69 8.46
N ASN A 355 -7.31 19.98 7.16
CA ASN A 355 -8.43 20.32 6.31
C ASN A 355 -9.33 19.11 6.07
N ARG A 356 -10.65 19.32 6.20
CA ARG A 356 -11.69 18.32 5.87
C ARG A 356 -11.52 16.97 6.58
N THR A 357 -10.84 16.97 7.73
CA THR A 357 -10.84 15.84 8.66
C THR A 357 -12.21 15.72 9.33
N TRP A 358 -12.47 14.58 9.99
CA TRP A 358 -13.74 14.37 10.67
C TRP A 358 -13.91 15.27 11.90
N SER A 359 -12.82 15.53 12.64
CA SER A 359 -12.89 16.16 13.96
C SER A 359 -12.56 17.65 13.98
N ASN A 360 -13.18 18.48 13.14
CA ASN A 360 -13.05 19.94 13.27
C ASN A 360 -13.49 20.39 14.68
N THR A 361 -12.53 20.68 15.55
CA THR A 361 -12.79 21.11 16.94
C THR A 361 -12.94 22.63 17.01
N THR A 362 -13.57 23.12 18.08
CA THR A 362 -13.67 24.57 18.37
C THR A 362 -12.32 25.23 18.61
N LEU A 363 -11.27 24.45 18.91
CA LEU A 363 -9.90 24.92 19.13
C LEU A 363 -9.11 25.11 17.82
N GLY A 364 -9.72 24.82 16.67
CA GLY A 364 -9.08 24.96 15.36
C GLY A 364 -8.03 23.89 15.03
N VAL A 365 -7.76 22.97 15.96
CA VAL A 365 -6.89 21.80 15.73
C VAL A 365 -7.73 20.54 15.76
N PRO A 366 -7.80 19.77 14.66
CA PRO A 366 -8.52 18.51 14.67
C PRO A 366 -7.91 17.50 15.65
N LEU A 367 -8.76 16.73 16.33
CA LEU A 367 -8.34 15.65 17.22
C LEU A 367 -7.51 14.59 16.48
N ASP A 368 -7.69 14.47 15.16
CA ASP A 368 -6.90 13.62 14.29
C ASP A 368 -5.38 13.89 14.41
N VAL A 369 -4.95 15.16 14.57
CA VAL A 369 -3.53 15.52 14.63
C VAL A 369 -2.82 14.92 15.85
N PRO A 370 -3.22 15.20 17.11
CA PRO A 370 -2.55 14.64 18.28
C PRO A 370 -2.65 13.11 18.33
N LEU A 371 -3.76 12.53 17.86
CA LEU A 371 -3.91 11.08 17.77
C LEU A 371 -2.93 10.47 16.76
N ALA A 372 -2.79 11.05 15.58
CA ALA A 372 -1.84 10.60 14.57
C ALA A 372 -0.38 10.72 15.06
N VAL A 373 -0.03 11.82 15.73
CA VAL A 373 1.30 12.01 16.34
C VAL A 373 1.57 10.93 17.39
N LEU A 374 0.60 10.62 18.24
CA LEU A 374 0.74 9.59 19.25
C LEU A 374 0.85 8.18 18.65
N GLY A 375 0.08 7.88 17.60
CA GLY A 375 0.21 6.65 16.83
C GLY A 375 1.58 6.51 16.19
N LEU A 376 2.10 7.59 15.62
CA LEU A 376 3.45 7.64 15.04
C LEU A 376 4.52 7.38 16.10
N ALA A 377 4.44 8.08 17.24
CA ALA A 377 5.35 7.90 18.35
C ALA A 377 5.35 6.45 18.86
N THR A 378 4.18 5.82 18.91
CA THR A 378 4.03 4.40 19.29
C THR A 378 4.74 3.49 18.30
N LEU A 379 4.56 3.67 16.99
CA LEU A 379 5.25 2.86 15.97
C LEU A 379 6.76 3.06 15.99
N VAL A 380 7.24 4.29 16.19
CA VAL A 380 8.67 4.60 16.31
C VAL A 380 9.26 3.92 17.55
N ALA A 381 8.55 3.96 18.68
CA ALA A 381 8.98 3.26 19.90
C ALA A 381 9.04 1.74 19.68
N THR A 382 8.04 1.15 19.01
CA THR A 382 8.04 -0.28 18.66
C THR A 382 9.21 -0.63 17.74
N LEU A 383 9.46 0.18 16.70
CA LEU A 383 10.60 -0.01 15.80
C LEU A 383 11.92 0.01 16.59
N TRP A 384 12.09 1.02 17.44
CA TRP A 384 13.30 1.19 18.24
C TRP A 384 13.57 0.02 19.19
N GLN A 385 12.53 -0.46 19.87
CA GLN A 385 12.62 -1.62 20.77
C GLN A 385 13.00 -2.89 20.01
N ASN A 386 12.35 -3.16 18.87
CA ASN A 386 12.64 -4.32 18.02
C ASN A 386 14.06 -4.27 17.46
N TRP A 387 14.52 -3.08 17.05
CA TRP A 387 15.87 -2.88 16.52
C TRP A 387 16.94 -3.12 17.59
N ARG A 388 16.77 -2.55 18.79
CA ARG A 388 17.73 -2.73 19.90
C ARG A 388 17.79 -4.17 20.41
N GLY A 389 16.67 -4.87 20.45
CA GLY A 389 16.61 -6.24 20.94
C GLY A 389 17.06 -7.28 19.91
N ALA A 390 16.41 -7.31 18.75
CA ALA A 390 16.55 -8.40 17.79
C ALA A 390 17.29 -8.02 16.49
N ARG A 391 17.58 -6.72 16.27
CA ARG A 391 18.07 -6.19 14.97
C ARG A 391 17.20 -6.60 13.78
N GLN A 392 15.90 -6.79 14.03
CA GLN A 392 14.94 -7.23 13.01
C GLN A 392 14.09 -6.06 12.51
N VAL A 393 13.88 -6.03 11.20
CA VAL A 393 12.94 -5.12 10.54
C VAL A 393 11.56 -5.75 10.59
N GLY A 394 10.71 -5.23 11.46
CA GLY A 394 9.33 -5.69 11.61
C GLY A 394 8.32 -4.90 10.77
N PRO A 395 7.02 -5.19 10.94
CA PRO A 395 5.92 -4.53 10.23
C PRO A 395 5.88 -3.01 10.45
N ALA A 396 6.19 -2.56 11.68
CA ALA A 396 6.25 -1.13 12.01
C ALA A 396 7.28 -0.39 11.13
N ALA A 397 8.43 -1.01 10.85
CA ALA A 397 9.45 -0.43 9.99
C ALA A 397 8.94 -0.25 8.56
N LEU A 398 8.33 -1.29 7.99
CA LEU A 398 7.77 -1.24 6.64
C LEU A 398 6.69 -0.16 6.53
N PHE A 399 5.78 -0.08 7.49
CA PHE A 399 4.75 0.97 7.50
C PHE A 399 5.35 2.38 7.59
N LEU A 400 6.34 2.61 8.46
CA LEU A 400 6.99 3.91 8.59
C LEU A 400 7.73 4.32 7.32
N LEU A 401 8.43 3.37 6.67
CA LEU A 401 9.08 3.60 5.38
C LEU A 401 8.07 3.88 4.27
N TRP A 402 6.92 3.21 4.29
CA TRP A 402 5.82 3.46 3.37
C TRP A 402 5.24 4.87 3.55
N LEU A 403 4.93 5.25 4.79
CA LEU A 403 4.46 6.59 5.14
C LEU A 403 5.47 7.66 4.70
N LEU A 404 6.74 7.48 5.05
CA LEU A 404 7.80 8.44 4.72
C LEU A 404 7.97 8.58 3.21
N SER A 405 7.94 7.48 2.47
CA SER A 405 8.07 7.50 1.02
C SER A 405 6.93 8.25 0.35
N TYR A 406 5.68 8.00 0.76
CA TYR A 406 4.53 8.74 0.24
C TYR A 406 4.57 10.21 0.64
N LEU A 407 4.98 10.52 1.87
CA LEU A 407 5.09 11.91 2.33
C LEU A 407 6.12 12.68 1.51
N ILE A 408 7.35 12.14 1.39
CA ILE A 408 8.43 12.77 0.63
C ILE A 408 8.04 12.86 -0.86
N GLY A 409 7.55 11.78 -1.44
CA GLY A 409 7.21 11.73 -2.86
C GLY A 409 6.08 12.67 -3.24
N ILE A 410 5.02 12.74 -2.42
CA ILE A 410 3.91 13.68 -2.64
C ILE A 410 4.40 15.11 -2.43
N VAL A 411 5.09 15.44 -1.32
CA VAL A 411 5.64 16.78 -1.08
C VAL A 411 6.55 17.23 -2.23
N TRP A 412 7.42 16.35 -2.71
CA TRP A 412 8.30 16.65 -3.83
C TRP A 412 7.53 16.88 -5.14
N GLY A 413 6.50 16.06 -5.41
CA GLY A 413 5.65 16.15 -6.59
C GLY A 413 4.48 17.14 -6.52
N TYR A 414 4.25 17.82 -5.39
CA TYR A 414 3.05 18.65 -5.14
C TYR A 414 3.11 20.00 -5.88
N GLY A 415 2.96 19.97 -7.21
CA GLY A 415 2.99 21.16 -8.06
C GLY A 415 1.66 21.93 -8.16
N MET A 416 0.55 21.28 -7.82
CA MET A 416 -0.79 21.87 -7.84
C MET A 416 -1.47 21.60 -6.50
N ASN A 417 -2.20 22.57 -5.98
CA ASN A 417 -2.93 22.50 -4.71
C ASN A 417 -4.24 21.70 -4.87
N TRP A 418 -4.12 20.47 -5.38
CA TRP A 418 -5.24 19.59 -5.58
C TRP A 418 -5.28 18.53 -4.48
N ASP A 419 -6.31 18.62 -3.64
CA ASP A 419 -6.47 17.77 -2.47
C ASP A 419 -6.43 16.27 -2.83
N ARG A 420 -6.84 15.87 -4.05
CA ARG A 420 -6.84 14.46 -4.49
C ARG A 420 -5.46 13.78 -4.46
N TYR A 421 -4.35 14.53 -4.46
CA TYR A 421 -3.02 13.93 -4.37
C TYR A 421 -2.67 13.39 -2.99
N VAL A 422 -3.36 13.82 -1.93
CA VAL A 422 -3.06 13.37 -0.56
C VAL A 422 -3.89 12.18 -0.10
N ALA A 423 -4.77 11.61 -0.94
CA ALA A 423 -5.65 10.51 -0.54
C ALA A 423 -4.91 9.30 0.07
N PRO A 424 -3.76 8.83 -0.47
CA PRO A 424 -2.97 7.79 0.18
C PRO A 424 -2.46 8.20 1.57
N LEU A 425 -2.01 9.45 1.74
CA LEU A 425 -1.52 9.95 3.03
C LEU A 425 -2.65 10.09 4.05
N PHE A 426 -3.84 10.51 3.62
CA PHE A 426 -5.01 10.62 4.48
C PHE A 426 -5.38 9.27 5.10
N LEU A 427 -5.35 8.19 4.30
CA LEU A 427 -5.58 6.82 4.79
C LEU A 427 -4.52 6.37 5.81
N LEU A 428 -3.25 6.69 5.57
CA LEU A 428 -2.15 6.38 6.50
C LEU A 428 -2.27 7.20 7.79
N ALA A 429 -2.71 8.46 7.70
CA ALA A 429 -3.00 9.29 8.86
C ALA A 429 -4.16 8.73 9.69
N ALA A 430 -5.24 8.28 9.05
CA ALA A 430 -6.36 7.62 9.75
C ALA A 430 -5.89 6.36 10.52
N LEU A 431 -4.97 5.57 9.94
CA LEU A 431 -4.33 4.45 10.64
C LEU A 431 -3.53 4.91 11.86
N LEU A 432 -2.73 5.97 11.73
CA LEU A 432 -2.00 6.55 12.86
C LEU A 432 -2.95 7.05 13.96
N SER A 433 -4.04 7.73 13.60
CA SER A 433 -5.06 8.17 14.56
C SER A 433 -5.68 6.99 15.31
N GLY A 434 -6.03 5.91 14.60
CA GLY A 434 -6.52 4.68 15.22
C GLY A 434 -5.53 4.06 16.20
N LEU A 435 -4.23 4.05 15.87
CA LEU A 435 -3.16 3.60 16.76
C LEU A 435 -3.03 4.50 18.01
N GLY A 436 -3.18 5.81 17.85
CA GLY A 436 -3.20 6.76 18.97
C GLY A 436 -4.34 6.49 19.94
N VAL A 437 -5.56 6.25 19.44
CA VAL A 437 -6.73 5.91 20.27
C VAL A 437 -6.51 4.60 21.02
N GLN A 438 -6.01 3.57 20.34
CA GLN A 438 -5.68 2.28 20.98
C GLN A 438 -4.69 2.46 22.13
N TRP A 439 -3.65 3.28 21.93
CA TRP A 439 -2.65 3.54 22.96
C TRP A 439 -3.26 4.22 24.18
N LEU A 440 -4.08 5.27 23.98
CA LEU A 440 -4.74 6.01 25.06
C LEU A 440 -5.65 5.10 25.87
N LEU A 441 -6.47 4.30 25.20
CA LEU A 441 -7.38 3.39 25.88
C LEU A 441 -6.61 2.37 26.73
N CYS A 442 -5.55 1.77 26.19
CA CYS A 442 -4.76 0.82 26.97
C CYS A 442 -4.05 1.47 28.17
N ARG A 443 -3.59 2.73 28.05
CA ARG A 443 -3.03 3.46 29.20
C ARG A 443 -4.08 3.79 30.25
N ALA A 444 -5.26 4.22 29.84
CA ALA A 444 -6.36 4.51 30.76
C ALA A 444 -6.79 3.26 31.54
N LEU A 445 -6.93 2.12 30.85
CA LEU A 445 -7.29 0.85 31.48
C LEU A 445 -6.22 0.34 32.46
N GLN A 446 -4.93 0.49 32.11
CA GLN A 446 -3.82 0.16 33.01
C GLN A 446 -3.82 1.04 34.27
N ALA A 447 -4.02 2.36 34.12
CA ALA A 447 -4.06 3.29 35.24
C ALA A 447 -5.24 3.01 36.19
N GLY A 448 -6.38 2.59 35.65
CA GLY A 448 -7.56 2.23 36.44
C GLY A 448 -7.41 0.97 37.29
N ARG A 449 -6.32 0.19 37.16
CA ARG A 449 -6.17 -1.16 37.73
C ARG A 449 -7.29 -2.14 37.34
N TRP A 450 -8.03 -1.84 36.27
CA TRP A 450 -9.03 -2.77 35.75
C TRP A 450 -8.25 -3.84 35.01
N GLY A 451 -8.20 -5.05 35.59
CA GLY A 451 -7.36 -6.18 35.17
C GLY A 451 -7.69 -6.74 33.79
N TRP A 452 -7.57 -5.90 32.75
CA TRP A 452 -7.90 -6.27 31.39
C TRP A 452 -6.68 -6.87 30.71
N ASN A 453 -6.61 -8.21 30.72
CA ASN A 453 -5.63 -8.99 29.97
C ASN A 453 -5.69 -8.77 28.44
N ALA A 454 -6.66 -8.01 27.92
CA ALA A 454 -6.79 -7.71 26.49
C ALA A 454 -5.86 -6.58 26.01
N CYS A 455 -5.37 -5.72 26.91
CA CYS A 455 -4.40 -4.67 26.58
C CYS A 455 -2.94 -5.11 26.77
N GLN A 456 -2.71 -6.34 27.22
CA GLN A 456 -1.46 -6.99 26.88
C GLN A 456 -1.53 -7.22 25.37
N SER A 457 -1.00 -6.23 24.61
CA SER A 457 -0.56 -6.45 23.23
C SER A 457 0.01 -7.86 23.16
N PRO A 458 -0.29 -8.67 22.13
CA PRO A 458 0.41 -9.94 21.97
C PRO A 458 1.89 -9.62 22.10
N ALA A 459 2.44 -9.92 23.27
CA ALA A 459 3.82 -9.68 23.56
C ALA A 459 4.59 -10.50 22.52
N PRO A 460 5.82 -10.12 22.17
CA PRO A 460 6.64 -10.84 21.20
C PRO A 460 7.03 -12.27 21.65
N ASP A 461 6.21 -12.96 22.45
CA ASP A 461 6.35 -14.38 22.77
C ASP A 461 6.23 -15.28 21.53
N ALA A 462 5.80 -14.75 20.38
CA ALA A 462 5.87 -15.44 19.08
C ALA A 462 7.30 -15.50 18.47
N CYS A 463 8.29 -14.85 19.09
CA CYS A 463 9.72 -14.96 18.72
C CYS A 463 10.53 -15.77 19.74
N ARG A 464 9.91 -16.69 20.48
CA ARG A 464 10.63 -17.85 21.05
C ARG A 464 10.53 -18.99 20.04
N VAL A 465 11.40 -18.98 19.03
CA VAL A 465 11.72 -20.16 18.20
C VAL A 465 13.03 -20.72 18.71
#